data_AF-A0A1B8Y9D9-F1
#
_entry.id   AF-A0A1B8Y9D9-F1
#
_cell.length_a   1.000
_cell.length_b   1.000
_cell.length_c   1.000
_cell.angle_alpha   90.00
_cell.angle_beta   90.00
_cell.angle_gamma   90.00
#
_symmetry.space_group_name_H-M   'P 1'
#
loop_
_entity.id
_entity.type
_entity.pdbx_description
1 polymer ?
#
loop_
_entity_poly.entity_id
_entity_poly.type
_entity_poly.pdbx_seq_one_letter_code
_entity_poly.pdbx_strand_id
1 'polypeptide(L)'
;KGTNDLVRHFLIESSAKGVHLKGACEEPHFGSLSALVYQHTITPLSLPCKLVIPDRGQSEGDSSPDSPQVPTLPDLKTSSSCNVLYLNSVSTETLTGSSAVQKAVSTTFEMSNQSVPTIVHFKATEQGVTLTDVQRKVFFRRHYPLSTITFCSVDPELR
;
A
#
# COMPACT_ATOMS: atom_id res chain seq x y z
N LYS A 1 12.78 -21.77 14.08
CA LYS A 1 12.84 -20.44 14.71
C LYS A 1 13.49 -19.48 13.70
N GLY A 2 12.71 -18.99 12.72
CA GLY A 2 13.22 -18.30 11.53
C GLY A 2 12.52 -16.95 11.32
N THR A 3 13.21 -15.90 11.78
CA THR A 3 13.33 -14.53 11.21
C THR A 3 12.15 -13.92 10.43
N ASN A 4 11.27 -13.23 11.16
CA ASN A 4 10.45 -12.12 10.66
C ASN A 4 11.29 -10.83 10.43
N ASP A 5 12.45 -10.94 9.76
CA ASP A 5 13.44 -9.83 9.68
C ASP A 5 13.22 -8.86 8.51
N LEU A 6 12.11 -8.99 7.76
CA LEU A 6 11.80 -8.07 6.66
C LEU A 6 11.26 -6.72 7.14
N VAL A 7 10.82 -6.63 8.41
CA VAL A 7 10.23 -5.41 8.98
C VAL A 7 10.97 -5.01 10.24
N ARG A 8 11.77 -3.94 10.15
CA ARG A 8 12.35 -3.30 11.33
C ARG A 8 11.38 -2.29 11.94
N HIS A 9 11.15 -2.41 13.23
CA HIS A 9 10.33 -1.49 14.01
C HIS A 9 11.23 -0.54 14.79
N PHE A 10 10.94 0.76 14.72
CA PHE A 10 11.63 1.79 15.48
C PHE A 10 10.61 2.50 16.37
N LEU A 11 10.97 2.71 17.64
CA LEU A 11 10.10 3.37 18.60
C LEU A 11 10.51 4.85 18.70
N ILE A 12 9.55 5.74 18.52
CA ILE A 12 9.75 7.18 18.71
C ILE A 12 9.29 7.53 20.13
N GLU A 13 10.17 8.16 20.91
CA GLU A 13 9.87 8.67 22.24
C GLU A 13 9.73 10.18 22.23
N SER A 14 8.70 10.67 22.93
CA SER A 14 8.51 12.08 23.23
C SER A 14 9.03 12.42 24.62
N SER A 15 9.71 13.55 24.73
CA SER A 15 10.26 14.08 25.97
C SER A 15 10.09 15.60 26.02
N ALA A 16 10.47 16.22 27.15
CA ALA A 16 10.52 17.68 27.26
C ALA A 16 11.49 18.35 26.26
N LYS A 17 12.45 17.60 25.71
CA LYS A 17 13.42 18.07 24.70
C LYS A 17 12.91 17.91 23.27
N GLY A 18 11.74 17.29 23.06
CA GLY A 18 11.21 16.94 21.75
C GLY A 18 11.12 15.43 21.54
N VAL A 19 11.13 15.00 20.28
CA VAL A 19 10.99 13.60 19.86
C VAL A 19 12.30 13.03 19.31
N HIS A 20 12.53 11.73 19.51
CA HIS A 20 13.74 11.03 19.04
C HIS A 20 13.47 9.52 18.93
N LEU A 21 14.35 8.76 18.26
CA LEU A 21 14.30 7.29 18.27
C LEU A 21 14.87 6.72 19.58
N LYS A 22 14.05 5.91 20.24
CA LYS A 22 14.44 5.21 21.48
C LYS A 22 15.55 4.21 21.20
N GLY A 23 16.59 4.24 22.03
CA GLY A 23 17.70 3.28 21.97
C GLY A 23 18.72 3.57 20.88
N ALA A 24 18.58 4.69 20.16
CA ALA A 24 19.60 5.20 19.26
C ALA A 24 20.54 6.15 20.03
N CYS A 25 21.80 5.75 20.21
CA CYS A 25 22.77 6.53 20.97
C CYS A 25 23.12 7.89 20.33
N GLU A 26 22.94 8.02 19.01
CA GLU A 26 23.35 9.19 18.22
C GLU A 26 22.17 10.04 17.71
N GLU A 27 20.93 9.74 18.12
CA GLU A 27 19.77 10.48 17.60
C GLU A 27 19.60 11.84 18.30
N PRO A 28 19.58 12.96 17.56
CA PRO A 28 19.22 14.25 18.12
C PRO A 28 17.73 14.30 18.50
N HIS A 29 17.38 15.21 19.42
CA HIS A 29 15.98 15.52 19.71
C HIS A 29 15.45 16.53 18.69
N PHE A 30 14.29 16.24 18.11
CA PHE A 30 13.61 17.11 17.17
C PHE A 30 12.42 17.82 17.84
N GLY A 31 12.22 19.09 17.51
CA GLY A 31 11.12 19.89 18.08
C GLY A 31 9.72 19.37 17.74
N SER A 32 9.57 18.51 16.74
CA SER A 32 8.31 17.87 16.36
C SER A 32 8.54 16.55 15.60
N LEU A 33 7.51 15.70 15.53
CA LEU A 33 7.52 14.49 14.71
C LEU A 33 7.78 14.80 13.24
N SER A 34 7.19 15.87 12.71
CA SER A 34 7.42 16.29 11.32
C SER A 34 8.87 16.66 11.06
N ALA A 35 9.55 17.32 12.00
CA ALA A 35 10.96 17.66 11.86
C ALA A 35 11.86 16.41 11.88
N LEU A 36 11.55 15.45 12.76
CA LEU A 36 12.20 14.13 12.78
C LEU A 36 12.04 13.45 11.42
N VAL A 37 10.80 13.27 10.96
CA VAL A 37 10.51 12.58 9.68
C VAL A 37 11.20 13.29 8.52
N TYR A 38 11.10 14.61 8.43
CA TYR A 38 11.72 15.40 7.37
C TYR A 38 13.24 15.25 7.35
N GLN A 39 13.91 15.38 8.50
CA GLN A 39 15.35 15.20 8.57
C GLN A 39 15.78 13.79 8.13
N HIS A 40 15.02 12.77 8.54
CA HIS A 40 15.26 11.38 8.15
C HIS A 40 15.06 11.12 6.64
N THR A 41 14.40 12.02 5.90
CA THR A 41 14.38 11.97 4.42
C THR A 41 15.64 12.52 3.77
N ILE A 42 16.31 13.48 4.41
CA ILE A 42 17.54 14.11 3.91
C ILE A 42 18.75 13.26 4.27
N THR A 43 18.81 12.76 5.50
CA THR A 43 19.91 11.97 6.08
C THR A 43 19.36 10.80 6.88
N PRO A 44 19.91 9.58 6.77
CA PRO A 44 19.35 8.41 7.43
C PRO A 44 19.48 8.43 8.97
N LEU A 45 20.46 9.16 9.51
CA LEU A 45 20.76 9.20 10.95
C LEU A 45 20.80 7.78 11.56
N SER A 46 19.96 7.49 12.55
CA SER A 46 19.91 6.18 13.22
C SER A 46 19.08 5.13 12.48
N LEU A 47 18.46 5.48 11.35
CA LEU A 47 17.78 4.52 10.49
C LEU A 47 18.77 3.87 9.50
N PRO A 48 18.49 2.63 9.04
CA PRO A 48 19.35 1.93 8.08
C PRO A 48 19.36 2.56 6.68
N CYS A 49 18.36 3.39 6.37
CA CYS A 49 18.22 4.10 5.11
C CYS A 49 17.40 5.37 5.30
N LYS A 50 17.48 6.28 4.33
CA LYS A 50 16.66 7.50 4.32
C LYS A 50 15.19 7.14 4.17
N LEU A 51 14.33 7.85 4.88
CA LEU A 51 12.90 7.76 4.65
C LEU A 51 12.55 8.33 3.27
N VAL A 52 11.70 7.62 2.54
CA VAL A 52 11.15 8.11 1.28
C VAL A 52 9.71 8.48 1.54
N ILE A 53 9.40 9.77 1.51
CA ILE A 53 8.01 10.24 1.48
C ILE A 53 7.51 10.03 0.05
N PRO A 54 6.46 9.23 -0.17
CA PRO A 54 5.87 9.10 -1.49
C PRO A 54 5.44 10.47 -2.01
N ASP A 55 5.86 10.82 -3.23
CA ASP A 55 5.41 12.06 -3.86
C ASP A 55 3.89 12.00 -4.02
N ARG A 56 3.18 12.81 -3.23
CA ARG A 56 1.76 13.02 -3.43
C ARG A 56 1.65 13.93 -4.63
N GLY A 57 1.58 13.32 -5.82
CA GLY A 57 1.51 14.01 -7.10
C GLY A 57 0.68 15.29 -6.99
N GLN A 58 1.38 16.42 -6.89
CA GLN A 58 0.78 17.73 -7.02
C GLN A 58 0.42 17.84 -8.50
N SER A 59 -0.88 17.73 -8.78
CA SER A 59 -1.41 18.24 -10.04
C SER A 59 -1.18 19.75 -10.00
N GLU A 60 -0.12 20.21 -10.65
CA GLU A 60 0.09 21.62 -10.90
C GLU A 60 -1.12 22.17 -11.66
N GLY A 61 -1.75 23.20 -11.10
CA GLY A 61 -3.04 23.69 -11.56
C GLY A 61 -3.44 24.98 -10.87
N ASP A 62 -2.71 26.04 -11.21
CA ASP A 62 -3.16 27.42 -11.29
C ASP A 62 -3.46 28.23 -10.00
N SER A 63 -3.12 29.51 -10.15
CA SER A 63 -2.93 30.63 -9.24
C SER A 63 -4.14 31.07 -8.39
N SER A 64 -3.87 31.57 -7.17
CA SER A 64 -4.53 32.71 -6.45
C SER A 64 -4.09 32.75 -4.97
N PRO A 65 -3.68 33.90 -4.38
CA PRO A 65 -3.45 34.01 -2.94
C PRO A 65 -4.70 34.53 -2.21
N ASP A 66 -4.76 34.21 -0.92
CA ASP A 66 -5.62 34.78 0.13
C ASP A 66 -6.86 33.99 0.56
N SER A 67 -6.66 33.07 1.51
CA SER A 67 -7.61 32.84 2.61
C SER A 67 -6.95 32.05 3.75
N PRO A 68 -7.21 32.37 5.03
CA PRO A 68 -6.56 31.73 6.17
C PRO A 68 -7.09 30.30 6.35
N GLN A 69 -6.21 29.31 6.13
CA GLN A 69 -6.54 27.90 6.26
C GLN A 69 -6.67 27.49 7.73
N VAL A 70 -7.90 27.27 8.16
CA VAL A 70 -8.24 26.46 9.33
C VAL A 70 -7.73 25.03 9.07
N PRO A 71 -7.05 24.36 10.02
CA PRO A 71 -6.58 22.99 9.83
C PRO A 71 -7.77 22.03 9.90
N THR A 72 -8.48 21.86 8.80
CA THR A 72 -9.34 20.70 8.60
C THR A 72 -8.42 19.51 8.40
N LEU A 73 -8.44 18.58 9.36
CA LEU A 73 -7.85 17.24 9.24
C LEU A 73 -8.11 16.71 7.83
N PRO A 74 -7.09 16.33 7.05
CA PRO A 74 -7.34 15.71 5.76
C PRO A 74 -8.07 14.40 6.04
N ASP A 75 -9.36 14.37 5.70
CA ASP A 75 -10.11 13.16 5.46
C ASP A 75 -9.24 12.29 4.54
N LEU A 76 -8.57 11.31 5.15
CA LEU A 76 -7.59 10.47 4.50
C LEU A 76 -8.40 9.54 3.58
N LYS A 77 -8.80 10.05 2.41
CA LYS A 77 -9.32 9.24 1.32
C LYS A 77 -8.18 8.34 0.88
N THR A 78 -8.04 7.22 1.58
CA THR A 78 -6.95 6.23 1.48
C THR A 78 -7.13 5.40 0.22
N SER A 79 -7.07 6.05 -0.94
CA SER A 79 -6.95 5.30 -2.19
C SER A 79 -5.52 4.80 -2.32
N SER A 80 -5.35 3.49 -2.35
CA SER A 80 -4.07 2.85 -2.70
C SER A 80 -4.13 2.40 -4.15
N SER A 81 -3.07 2.62 -4.92
CA SER A 81 -2.96 2.17 -6.29
C SER A 81 -1.56 1.67 -6.62
N CYS A 82 -1.48 0.57 -7.37
CA CYS A 82 -0.24 -0.03 -7.81
C CYS A 82 -0.46 -0.85 -9.09
N ASN A 83 0.63 -1.22 -9.75
CA ASN A 83 0.57 -2.20 -10.84
C ASN A 83 0.74 -3.61 -10.28
N VAL A 84 -0.10 -4.53 -10.74
CA VAL A 84 -0.06 -5.95 -10.36
C VAL A 84 -0.18 -6.84 -11.60
N LEU A 85 0.18 -8.12 -11.46
CA LEU A 85 -0.05 -9.12 -12.49
C LEU A 85 -1.42 -9.77 -12.28
N TYR A 86 -2.31 -9.59 -13.25
CA TYR A 86 -3.53 -10.35 -13.37
C TYR A 86 -3.23 -11.70 -14.03
N LEU A 87 -3.51 -12.79 -13.31
CA LEU A 87 -3.30 -14.15 -13.80
C LEU A 87 -4.53 -14.66 -14.53
N ASN A 88 -5.66 -14.80 -13.82
CA ASN A 88 -6.92 -15.28 -14.36
C ASN A 88 -8.10 -14.89 -13.43
N SER A 89 -9.29 -15.42 -13.72
CA SER A 89 -10.44 -15.40 -12.81
C SER A 89 -11.03 -16.82 -12.75
N VAL A 90 -11.17 -17.37 -11.55
CA VAL A 90 -11.67 -18.72 -11.33
C VAL A 90 -13.03 -18.66 -10.62
N SER A 91 -14.01 -19.42 -11.11
CA SER A 91 -15.30 -19.56 -10.42
C SER A 91 -15.14 -20.44 -9.19
N THR A 92 -15.53 -19.91 -8.02
CA THR A 92 -15.47 -20.64 -6.74
C THR A 92 -16.79 -21.29 -6.36
N GLU A 93 -17.87 -21.02 -7.12
CA GLU A 93 -19.23 -21.51 -6.87
C GLU A 93 -19.71 -21.15 -5.46
N THR A 94 -19.85 -22.14 -4.58
CA THR A 94 -20.28 -21.96 -3.19
C THR A 94 -19.13 -21.83 -2.20
N LEU A 95 -17.88 -22.05 -2.63
CA LEU A 95 -16.71 -21.91 -1.76
C LEU A 95 -16.44 -20.43 -1.49
N THR A 96 -16.14 -20.14 -0.22
CA THR A 96 -15.81 -18.81 0.29
C THR A 96 -14.56 -18.85 1.17
N GLY A 97 -14.06 -17.69 1.59
CA GLY A 97 -12.93 -17.61 2.53
C GLY A 97 -11.62 -18.14 1.97
N SER A 98 -10.78 -18.70 2.84
CA SER A 98 -9.48 -19.28 2.48
C SER A 98 -9.61 -20.48 1.51
N SER A 99 -10.65 -21.30 1.64
CA SER A 99 -10.88 -22.44 0.74
C SER A 99 -11.15 -22.01 -0.70
N ALA A 100 -11.82 -20.87 -0.89
CA ALA A 100 -12.02 -20.28 -2.21
C ALA A 100 -10.70 -19.83 -2.83
N VAL A 101 -9.82 -19.20 -2.03
CA VAL A 101 -8.48 -18.78 -2.45
C VAL A 101 -7.65 -20.00 -2.83
N GLN A 102 -7.62 -21.04 -2.01
CA GLN A 102 -6.86 -22.26 -2.29
C GLN A 102 -7.32 -22.94 -3.59
N LYS A 103 -8.64 -23.07 -3.83
CA LYS A 103 -9.17 -23.61 -5.10
C LYS A 103 -8.70 -22.75 -6.29
N ALA A 104 -8.86 -21.44 -6.19
CA ALA A 104 -8.47 -20.53 -7.27
C ALA A 104 -6.98 -20.63 -7.60
N VAL A 105 -6.11 -20.69 -6.58
CA VAL A 105 -4.66 -20.85 -6.76
C VAL A 105 -4.33 -22.20 -7.41
N SER A 106 -4.86 -23.31 -6.90
CA SER A 106 -4.62 -24.64 -7.48
C SER A 106 -5.06 -24.74 -8.93
N THR A 107 -6.26 -24.26 -9.27
CA THR A 107 -6.75 -24.24 -10.65
C THR A 107 -5.88 -23.35 -11.56
N THR A 108 -5.33 -22.25 -11.02
CA THR A 108 -4.43 -21.37 -11.77
C THR A 108 -3.12 -22.05 -12.12
N PHE A 109 -2.53 -22.80 -11.19
CA PHE A 109 -1.32 -23.58 -11.45
C PHE A 109 -1.55 -24.68 -12.48
N GLU A 110 -2.69 -25.37 -12.43
CA GLU A 110 -3.08 -26.39 -13.42
C GLU A 110 -3.26 -25.78 -14.83
N MET A 111 -3.74 -24.54 -14.92
CA MET A 111 -3.93 -23.80 -16.17
C MET A 111 -2.70 -23.02 -16.65
N SER A 112 -1.59 -23.00 -15.90
CA SER A 112 -0.45 -22.11 -16.11
C SER A 112 0.19 -22.15 -17.51
N ASN A 113 -0.11 -23.18 -18.31
CA ASN A 113 0.32 -23.29 -19.71
C ASN A 113 -0.54 -22.50 -20.72
N GLN A 114 -1.69 -21.94 -20.32
CA GLN A 114 -2.68 -21.38 -21.25
C GLN A 114 -2.94 -19.87 -21.12
N SER A 115 -2.63 -19.25 -19.98
CA SER A 115 -2.90 -17.82 -19.74
C SER A 115 -1.63 -17.00 -19.57
N VAL A 116 -1.43 -15.99 -20.42
CA VAL A 116 -0.32 -15.04 -20.28
C VAL A 116 -0.66 -14.00 -19.20
N PRO A 117 0.12 -13.89 -18.11
CA PRO A 117 -0.08 -12.87 -17.10
C PRO A 117 -0.10 -11.46 -17.70
N THR A 118 -1.07 -10.63 -17.28
CA THR A 118 -1.26 -9.28 -17.82
C THR A 118 -1.05 -8.23 -16.74
N ILE A 119 -0.27 -7.19 -17.04
CA ILE A 119 -0.07 -6.06 -16.11
C ILE A 119 -1.34 -5.22 -16.07
N VAL A 120 -1.90 -5.07 -14.87
CA VAL A 120 -3.09 -4.25 -14.62
C VAL A 120 -2.80 -3.21 -13.55
N HIS A 121 -3.38 -2.03 -13.71
CA HIS A 121 -3.41 -1.00 -12.68
C HIS A 121 -4.52 -1.33 -11.67
N PHE A 122 -4.12 -1.68 -10.47
CA PHE A 122 -4.97 -1.96 -9.32
C PHE A 122 -5.21 -0.69 -8.52
N LYS A 123 -6.46 -0.40 -8.19
CA LYS A 123 -6.84 0.70 -7.31
C LYS A 123 -7.85 0.22 -6.27
N ALA A 124 -7.50 0.32 -5.00
CA ALA A 124 -8.38 0.09 -3.86
C ALA A 124 -8.86 1.43 -3.30
N THR A 125 -10.16 1.51 -3.01
CA THR A 125 -10.83 2.66 -2.42
C THR A 125 -11.92 2.18 -1.46
N GLU A 126 -12.50 3.09 -0.69
CA GLU A 126 -13.68 2.78 0.15
C GLU A 126 -14.90 2.32 -0.68
N GLN A 127 -14.96 2.66 -1.96
CA GLN A 127 -16.02 2.20 -2.86
C GLN A 127 -15.78 0.77 -3.39
N GLY A 128 -14.57 0.24 -3.25
CA GLY A 128 -14.17 -1.08 -3.71
C GLY A 128 -12.88 -1.08 -4.53
N VAL A 129 -12.70 -2.14 -5.32
CA VAL A 129 -11.50 -2.41 -6.11
C VAL A 129 -11.74 -2.15 -7.59
N THR A 130 -10.78 -1.52 -8.26
CA THR A 130 -10.80 -1.30 -9.71
C THR A 130 -9.54 -1.87 -10.33
N LEU A 131 -9.70 -2.67 -11.39
CA LEU A 131 -8.62 -3.19 -12.22
C LEU A 131 -8.72 -2.55 -13.61
N THR A 132 -7.61 -2.02 -14.12
CA THR A 132 -7.52 -1.48 -15.49
C THR A 132 -6.38 -2.17 -16.21
N ASP A 133 -6.66 -2.89 -17.29
CA ASP A 133 -5.61 -3.48 -18.12
C ASP A 133 -4.88 -2.36 -18.88
N VAL A 134 -3.58 -2.26 -18.66
CA VAL A 134 -2.75 -1.21 -19.26
C VAL A 134 -2.68 -1.38 -20.78
N GLN A 135 -2.68 -2.63 -21.26
CA GLN A 135 -2.60 -2.97 -22.68
C GLN A 135 -3.98 -3.16 -23.32
N ARG A 136 -5.06 -3.16 -22.53
CA ARG A 136 -6.45 -3.34 -22.96
C ARG A 136 -6.67 -4.61 -23.77
N LYS A 137 -5.99 -5.70 -23.41
CA LYS A 137 -6.01 -6.99 -24.12
C LYS A 137 -7.05 -7.95 -23.57
N VAL A 138 -7.17 -8.06 -22.24
CA VAL A 138 -8.07 -9.01 -21.58
C VAL A 138 -9.39 -8.35 -21.22
N PHE A 139 -9.35 -7.12 -20.74
CA PHE A 139 -10.53 -6.30 -20.44
C PHE A 139 -10.14 -4.83 -20.43
N PHE A 140 -11.06 -3.88 -20.64
CA PHE A 140 -10.72 -2.46 -20.53
C PHE A 140 -10.60 -2.03 -19.05
N ARG A 141 -11.64 -2.28 -18.26
CA ARG A 141 -11.72 -1.92 -16.84
C ARG A 141 -12.76 -2.79 -16.14
N ARG A 142 -12.47 -3.24 -14.92
CA ARG A 142 -13.43 -3.93 -14.04
C ARG A 142 -13.49 -3.23 -12.69
N HIS A 143 -14.69 -3.02 -12.19
CA HIS A 143 -14.93 -2.45 -10.86
C HIS A 143 -15.71 -3.45 -10.01
N TYR A 144 -15.19 -3.76 -8.84
CA TYR A 144 -15.78 -4.65 -7.84
C TYR A 144 -16.15 -3.79 -6.63
N PRO A 145 -17.45 -3.48 -6.44
CA PRO A 145 -17.91 -2.70 -5.30
C PRO A 145 -17.53 -3.38 -3.98
N LEU A 146 -17.26 -2.60 -2.93
CA LEU A 146 -16.86 -3.14 -1.63
C LEU A 146 -17.90 -4.16 -1.09
N SER A 147 -19.19 -3.93 -1.34
CA SER A 147 -20.29 -4.83 -0.95
C SER A 147 -20.22 -6.23 -1.57
N THR A 148 -19.45 -6.42 -2.65
CA THR A 148 -19.28 -7.70 -3.34
C THR A 148 -18.02 -8.45 -2.90
N ILE A 149 -17.08 -7.77 -2.24
CA ILE A 149 -15.81 -8.33 -1.81
C ILE A 149 -16.01 -8.91 -0.41
N THR A 150 -16.15 -10.22 -0.32
CA THR A 150 -16.39 -10.91 0.96
C THR A 150 -15.12 -11.40 1.64
N PHE A 151 -14.03 -11.57 0.90
CA PHE A 151 -12.78 -12.10 1.42
C PHE A 151 -11.58 -11.71 0.54
N CYS A 152 -10.42 -11.46 1.14
CA CYS A 152 -9.15 -11.22 0.46
C CYS A 152 -8.00 -11.70 1.35
N SER A 153 -7.12 -12.55 0.84
CA SER A 153 -5.91 -12.99 1.53
C SER A 153 -4.81 -13.35 0.53
N VAL A 154 -3.60 -13.52 1.04
CA VAL A 154 -2.54 -14.25 0.32
C VAL A 154 -2.89 -15.74 0.21
N ASP A 155 -2.18 -16.46 -0.65
CA ASP A 155 -2.31 -17.92 -0.76
C ASP A 155 -2.06 -18.57 0.61
N PRO A 156 -3.04 -19.32 1.18
CA PRO A 156 -2.88 -20.01 2.46
C PRO A 156 -1.69 -20.98 2.48
N GLU A 157 -1.32 -21.53 1.33
CA GLU A 157 -0.22 -22.49 1.20
C GLU A 157 1.12 -21.82 0.88
N LEU A 158 1.13 -20.50 0.64
CA LEU A 158 2.32 -19.71 0.29
C LEU A 158 3.17 -20.35 -0.82
N ARG A 159 2.51 -20.90 -1.85
CA ARG A 159 3.16 -21.55 -2.99
C ARG A 159 3.80 -20.58 -3.96
#